data_AF-A0A951GBT2-F1
#
_entry.id   AF-A0A951GBT2-F1
#
_cell.length_a   1.000
_cell.length_b   1.000
_cell.length_c   1.000
_cell.angle_alpha   90.00
_cell.angle_beta   90.00
_cell.angle_gamma   90.00
#
_symmetry.space_group_name_H-M   'P 1'
#
loop_
_entity.id
_entity.type
_entity.pdbx_description
1 polymer ?
#
loop_
_entity_poly.entity_id
_entity_poly.type
_entity_poly.pdbx_seq_one_letter_code
_entity_poly.pdbx_strand_id
1 'polypeptide(L)'
;DRLAVRSGQFFSWRFLTRADWWEAHPFSLSAAPDGQRLRITVKRLGDFSARVRSIRPGTRVIAEGPFGAFTSASRRRRRAALIAGGVGITPIRALLEDMPGAPGDIAVVYRSASAADVILRDELNELATRRGAEIHYLIGEPRAPSGDDLRTLVPDIAERDVYVCGPPEMTQATRATLRGYGVPARQITTERFSL
;
A
#
# COMPACT_ATOMS: atom_id res chain seq x y z
N ASP A 1 -7.45 6.95 26.15
CA ASP A 1 -7.93 7.03 24.76
C ASP A 1 -7.10 6.15 23.83
N ARG A 2 -7.75 5.39 22.95
CA ARG A 2 -7.09 4.60 21.89
C ARG A 2 -7.19 5.39 20.59
N LEU A 3 -6.07 5.55 19.87
CA LEU A 3 -6.04 6.18 18.54
C LEU A 3 -6.94 5.38 17.58
N ALA A 4 -7.85 6.05 16.88
CA ALA A 4 -8.73 5.45 15.88
C ALA A 4 -7.97 5.25 14.55
N VAL A 5 -7.13 4.22 14.49
CA VAL A 5 -6.25 3.92 13.36
C VAL A 5 -6.94 3.01 12.34
N ARG A 6 -6.75 3.28 11.05
CA ARG A 6 -7.27 2.47 9.94
C ARG A 6 -6.16 2.00 9.00
N SER A 7 -6.38 0.85 8.37
CA SER A 7 -5.52 0.35 7.30
C SER A 7 -5.38 1.34 6.15
N GLY A 8 -4.15 1.45 5.66
CA GLY A 8 -3.75 2.37 4.60
C GLY A 8 -3.37 3.78 5.07
N GLN A 9 -3.56 4.11 6.36
CA GLN A 9 -3.04 5.35 6.94
C GLN A 9 -1.53 5.31 7.18
N PHE A 10 -0.95 6.48 7.38
CA PHE A 10 0.46 6.65 7.75
C PHE A 10 0.63 7.52 8.99
N PHE A 11 1.83 7.48 9.54
CA PHE A 11 2.25 8.32 10.65
C PHE A 11 3.58 8.98 10.30
N SER A 12 3.86 10.10 10.96
CA SER A 12 5.20 10.65 11.02
C SER A 12 5.95 9.99 12.18
N TRP A 13 7.00 9.24 11.86
CA TRP A 13 7.75 8.42 12.81
C TRP A 13 9.09 9.08 13.13
N ARG A 14 9.33 9.32 14.42
CA ARG A 14 10.61 9.81 14.93
C ARG A 14 11.20 8.76 15.87
N PHE A 15 12.34 8.21 15.48
CA PHE A 15 13.05 7.18 16.23
C PHE A 15 14.07 7.85 17.14
N LEU A 16 13.97 7.63 18.45
CA LEU A 16 14.82 8.32 19.44
C LEU A 16 16.19 7.63 19.57
N THR A 17 16.90 7.52 18.44
CA THR A 17 18.31 7.14 18.37
C THR A 17 19.19 8.38 18.49
N ARG A 18 20.48 8.22 18.78
CA ARG A 18 21.41 9.37 18.80
C ARG A 18 21.54 10.06 17.43
N ALA A 19 21.32 9.31 16.33
CA ALA A 19 21.57 9.78 14.98
C ALA A 19 20.32 10.34 14.27
N ASP A 20 19.11 10.01 14.72
CA ASP A 20 17.88 10.28 13.96
C ASP A 20 16.78 10.93 14.82
N TRP A 21 17.05 11.29 16.07
CA TRP A 21 16.00 11.80 16.98
C TRP A 21 15.35 13.11 16.53
N TRP A 22 16.01 13.89 15.67
CA TRP A 22 15.47 15.14 15.13
C TRP A 22 14.61 14.93 13.87
N GLU A 23 14.76 13.81 13.17
CA GLU A 23 14.06 13.54 11.91
C GLU A 23 12.72 12.85 12.16
N ALA A 24 11.74 13.17 11.32
CA ALA A 24 10.46 12.47 11.30
C ALA A 24 10.19 12.02 9.88
N HIS A 25 9.85 10.74 9.71
CA HIS A 25 9.68 10.13 8.40
C HIS A 25 8.25 9.61 8.23
N PRO A 26 7.58 9.93 7.11
CA PRO A 26 6.27 9.39 6.83
C PRO A 26 6.38 7.92 6.42
N PHE A 27 5.78 7.01 7.20
CA PHE A 27 5.61 5.61 6.79
C PHE A 27 4.18 5.15 7.00
N SER A 28 3.61 4.56 5.95
CA SER A 28 2.32 3.89 6.02
C SER A 28 2.41 2.64 6.88
N LEU A 29 1.29 2.33 7.52
CA LEU A 29 1.16 1.04 8.18
C LEU A 29 1.21 -0.08 7.15
N SER A 30 1.98 -1.11 7.47
CA SER A 30 2.11 -2.31 6.66
C SER A 30 1.31 -3.49 7.21
N ALA A 31 0.61 -3.35 8.33
CA ALA A 31 -0.39 -4.31 8.80
C ALA A 31 -1.65 -3.58 9.27
N ALA A 32 -2.77 -4.30 9.26
CA ALA A 32 -4.02 -3.82 9.83
C ALA A 32 -3.84 -3.57 11.33
N PRO A 33 -4.32 -2.42 11.85
CA PRO A 33 -4.24 -2.14 13.28
C PRO A 33 -5.06 -3.16 14.10
N ASP A 34 -4.42 -3.80 15.07
CA ASP A 34 -5.04 -4.77 16.00
C ASP A 34 -5.39 -4.16 17.38
N GLY A 35 -5.12 -2.86 17.54
CA GLY A 35 -5.29 -2.13 18.80
C GLY A 35 -4.19 -2.38 19.85
N GLN A 36 -3.15 -3.16 19.51
CA GLN A 36 -2.01 -3.46 20.37
C GLN A 36 -0.68 -3.00 19.78
N ARG A 37 -0.49 -3.15 18.46
CA ARG A 37 0.77 -2.88 17.77
C ARG A 37 0.53 -2.15 16.45
N LEU A 38 1.52 -1.35 16.07
CA LEU A 38 1.61 -0.76 14.75
C LEU A 38 2.82 -1.37 14.04
N ARG A 39 2.68 -1.65 12.74
CA ARG A 39 3.75 -2.20 11.91
C ARG A 39 4.01 -1.27 10.74
N ILE A 40 5.29 -1.02 10.48
CA ILE A 40 5.76 -0.36 9.26
C ILE A 40 6.74 -1.27 8.54
N THR A 41 6.90 -1.05 7.24
CA THR A 41 7.90 -1.72 6.42
C THR A 41 8.68 -0.66 5.67
N VAL A 42 10.00 -0.61 5.87
CA VAL A 42 10.87 0.41 5.28
C VAL A 42 11.76 -0.23 4.22
N LYS A 43 11.60 0.19 2.95
CA LYS A 43 12.54 -0.15 1.88
C LYS A 43 13.74 0.81 1.94
N ARG A 44 14.95 0.28 1.79
CA ARG A 44 16.18 1.08 1.76
C ARG A 44 16.26 1.86 0.44
N LEU A 45 16.00 3.16 0.52
CA LEU A 45 15.94 4.12 -0.60
C LEU A 45 16.76 5.39 -0.36
N GLY A 46 17.28 5.59 0.85
CA GLY A 46 18.09 6.75 1.26
C GLY A 46 18.70 6.57 2.65
N ASP A 47 19.43 7.58 3.12
CA ASP A 47 20.30 7.49 4.30
C ASP A 47 19.59 6.99 5.56
N PHE A 48 18.45 7.61 5.92
CA PHE A 48 17.66 7.17 7.08
C PHE A 48 17.18 5.72 6.92
N SER A 49 16.57 5.40 5.77
CA SER A 49 16.04 4.05 5.52
C SER A 49 17.13 2.96 5.52
N ALA A 50 18.40 3.32 5.26
CA ALA A 50 19.54 2.42 5.41
C ALA A 50 19.88 2.18 6.90
N ARG A 51 19.75 3.21 7.75
CA ARG A 51 20.01 3.14 9.20
C ARG A 51 18.89 2.48 9.99
N VAL A 52 17.64 2.45 9.49
CA VAL A 52 16.50 1.83 10.20
C VAL A 52 16.79 0.41 10.69
N ARG A 53 17.55 -0.38 9.92
CA ARG A 53 17.92 -1.77 10.29
C ARG A 53 18.81 -1.85 11.55
N SER A 54 19.47 -0.76 11.92
CA SER A 54 20.32 -0.68 13.12
C SER A 54 19.56 -0.31 14.40
N ILE A 55 18.29 0.09 14.27
CA ILE A 55 17.44 0.45 15.41
C ILE A 55 17.19 -0.80 16.26
N ARG A 56 17.53 -0.71 17.55
CA ARG A 56 17.40 -1.84 18.47
C ARG A 56 16.00 -1.90 19.09
N PRO A 57 15.44 -3.10 19.31
CA PRO A 57 14.26 -3.25 20.16
C PRO A 57 14.44 -2.53 21.50
N GLY A 58 13.38 -1.89 21.99
CA GLY A 58 13.42 -1.02 23.17
C GLY A 58 13.72 0.46 22.88
N THR A 59 14.13 0.81 21.65
CA THR A 59 14.22 2.21 21.23
C THR A 59 12.85 2.87 21.29
N ARG A 60 12.76 4.00 21.98
CA ARG A 60 11.51 4.78 22.05
C ARG A 60 11.24 5.44 20.70
N VAL A 61 9.97 5.50 20.32
CA VAL A 61 9.50 6.09 19.07
C VAL A 61 8.38 7.07 19.38
N ILE A 62 8.41 8.23 18.74
CA ILE A 62 7.28 9.16 18.70
C ILE A 62 6.57 8.94 17.37
N ALA A 63 5.28 8.66 17.43
CA ALA A 63 4.42 8.49 16.26
C ALA A 63 3.33 9.56 16.28
N GLU A 64 3.32 10.42 15.28
CA GLU A 64 2.33 11.47 15.09
C GLU A 64 1.36 11.07 13.98
N GLY A 65 0.05 11.16 14.23
CA GLY A 65 -1.00 10.74 13.31
C GLY A 65 -2.24 10.20 14.04
N PRO A 66 -3.09 9.39 13.36
CA PRO A 66 -2.92 8.91 11.98
C PRO A 66 -3.22 9.99 10.93
N PHE A 67 -2.50 9.93 9.81
CA PHE A 67 -2.71 10.76 8.63
C PHE A 67 -3.14 9.92 7.41
N GLY A 68 -3.60 10.61 6.36
CA GLY A 68 -3.96 9.99 5.08
C GLY A 68 -5.43 9.58 5.00
N ALA A 69 -5.97 9.72 3.79
CA ALA A 69 -7.35 9.32 3.44
C ALA A 69 -7.40 8.01 2.65
N PHE A 70 -6.25 7.39 2.40
CA PHE A 70 -6.12 6.12 1.67
C PHE A 70 -6.59 4.94 2.51
N THR A 71 -7.90 4.85 2.75
CA THR A 71 -8.50 3.84 3.63
C THR A 71 -9.73 3.23 2.98
N SER A 72 -10.17 2.06 3.47
CA SER A 72 -11.41 1.43 3.02
C SER A 72 -12.68 2.22 3.38
N ALA A 73 -12.58 3.34 4.12
CA ALA A 73 -13.70 4.21 4.44
C ALA A 73 -14.29 4.93 3.21
N SER A 74 -13.51 5.09 2.14
CA SER A 74 -13.99 5.67 0.87
C SER A 74 -14.73 4.67 -0.01
N ARG A 75 -14.81 3.40 0.40
CA ARG A 75 -15.34 2.30 -0.39
C ARG A 75 -16.87 2.43 -0.59
N ARG A 76 -17.29 2.20 -1.82
CA ARG A 76 -18.65 2.27 -2.34
C ARG A 76 -19.11 0.97 -2.98
N ARG A 77 -18.17 0.10 -3.38
CA ARG A 77 -18.42 -1.17 -4.07
C ARG A 77 -17.97 -2.34 -3.22
N ARG A 78 -18.67 -3.47 -3.39
CA ARG A 78 -18.29 -4.73 -2.76
C ARG A 78 -16.95 -5.25 -3.29
N ARG A 79 -16.63 -5.03 -4.56
CA ARG A 79 -15.35 -5.46 -5.14
C ARG A 79 -14.32 -4.35 -5.13
N ALA A 80 -13.06 -4.71 -4.94
CA ALA A 80 -11.94 -3.78 -4.92
C ALA A 80 -10.77 -4.28 -5.78
N ALA A 81 -10.05 -3.34 -6.37
CA ALA A 81 -8.75 -3.56 -7.00
C ALA A 81 -7.69 -2.75 -6.24
N LEU A 82 -6.65 -3.42 -5.79
CA LEU A 82 -5.55 -2.85 -5.00
C LEU A 82 -4.27 -2.84 -5.85
N ILE A 83 -3.88 -1.68 -6.35
CA ILE A 83 -2.75 -1.51 -7.28
C ILE A 83 -1.58 -0.89 -6.53
N ALA A 84 -0.46 -1.61 -6.46
CA ALA A 84 0.74 -1.23 -5.76
C ALA A 84 1.93 -1.05 -6.71
N GLY A 85 2.81 -0.09 -6.40
CA GLY A 85 4.11 0.09 -7.04
C GLY A 85 5.23 0.20 -6.02
N GLY A 86 6.24 -0.68 -6.11
CA GLY A 86 7.40 -0.64 -5.21
C GLY A 86 7.01 -0.72 -3.73
N VAL A 87 7.41 0.28 -2.92
CA VAL A 87 7.08 0.36 -1.48
C VAL A 87 5.61 0.71 -1.21
N GLY A 88 4.87 1.15 -2.23
CA GLY A 88 3.43 1.39 -2.17
C GLY A 88 2.59 0.16 -1.84
N ILE A 89 3.21 -1.02 -1.86
CA ILE A 89 2.59 -2.27 -1.39
C ILE A 89 2.29 -2.25 0.12
N THR A 90 2.96 -1.40 0.90
CA THR A 90 2.80 -1.36 2.36
C THR A 90 1.38 -1.01 2.82
N PRO A 91 0.78 0.13 2.44
CA PRO A 91 -0.62 0.39 2.77
C PRO A 91 -1.59 -0.58 2.09
N ILE A 92 -1.25 -1.09 0.91
CA ILE A 92 -2.07 -2.07 0.18
C ILE A 92 -2.15 -3.40 0.92
N ARG A 93 -1.04 -3.88 1.51
CA ARG A 93 -1.01 -5.11 2.31
C ARG A 93 -1.77 -4.94 3.64
N ALA A 94 -1.78 -3.74 4.23
CA ALA A 94 -2.63 -3.44 5.38
C ALA A 94 -4.11 -3.48 4.97
N LEU A 95 -4.48 -2.84 3.86
CA LEU A 95 -5.84 -2.87 3.32
C LEU A 95 -6.29 -4.30 2.98
N LEU A 96 -5.46 -5.12 2.34
CA LEU A 96 -5.80 -6.52 2.01
C LEU A 96 -6.14 -7.34 3.27
N GLU A 97 -5.48 -7.06 4.39
CA GLU A 97 -5.64 -7.85 5.62
C GLU A 97 -7.00 -7.67 6.28
N ASP A 98 -7.60 -6.47 6.26
CA ASP A 98 -8.86 -6.18 6.95
C ASP A 98 -10.02 -5.73 6.04
N MET A 99 -9.77 -5.37 4.78
CA MET A 99 -10.79 -4.88 3.86
C MET A 99 -11.90 -5.94 3.68
N PRO A 100 -13.17 -5.65 4.02
CA PRO A 100 -14.26 -6.63 3.92
C PRO A 100 -14.38 -7.23 2.51
N GLY A 101 -14.79 -8.48 2.37
CA GLY A 101 -14.98 -9.08 1.04
C GLY A 101 -15.11 -10.58 1.12
N ALA A 102 -15.86 -11.15 0.18
CA ALA A 102 -15.88 -12.59 -0.06
C ALA A 102 -14.69 -12.99 -0.95
N PRO A 103 -14.33 -14.29 -1.00
CA PRO A 103 -13.40 -14.80 -2.00
C PRO A 103 -13.76 -14.30 -3.42
N GLY A 104 -12.76 -13.81 -4.16
CA GLY A 104 -12.89 -13.20 -5.49
C GLY A 104 -13.21 -11.69 -5.50
N ASP A 105 -13.55 -11.09 -4.36
CA ASP A 105 -13.94 -9.66 -4.34
C ASP A 105 -12.74 -8.70 -4.42
N ILE A 106 -11.55 -9.17 -4.05
CA ILE A 106 -10.34 -8.33 -3.99
C ILE A 106 -9.32 -8.89 -4.98
N ALA A 107 -8.87 -8.03 -5.89
CA ALA A 107 -7.75 -8.31 -6.78
C ALA A 107 -6.59 -7.36 -6.46
N VAL A 108 -5.38 -7.89 -6.39
CA VAL A 108 -4.15 -7.13 -6.11
C VAL A 108 -3.26 -7.16 -7.34
N VAL A 109 -2.83 -5.99 -7.80
CA VAL A 109 -1.84 -5.85 -8.89
C VAL A 109 -0.61 -5.18 -8.30
N TYR A 110 0.52 -5.90 -8.25
CA TYR A 110 1.76 -5.39 -7.67
C TYR A 110 2.86 -5.26 -8.71
N ARG A 111 3.19 -4.02 -9.09
CA ARG A 111 4.31 -3.65 -9.94
C ARG A 111 5.61 -3.57 -9.13
N SER A 112 6.63 -4.29 -9.58
CA SER A 112 7.98 -4.22 -9.04
C SER A 112 9.04 -4.28 -10.14
N ALA A 113 10.18 -3.60 -9.92
CA ALA A 113 11.28 -3.49 -10.89
C ALA A 113 11.88 -4.85 -11.25
N SER A 114 11.99 -5.74 -10.26
CA SER A 114 12.54 -7.08 -10.39
C SER A 114 11.84 -8.05 -9.44
N ALA A 115 12.02 -9.35 -9.65
CA ALA A 115 11.51 -10.36 -8.73
C ALA A 115 12.11 -10.23 -7.32
N ALA A 116 13.39 -9.82 -7.24
CA ALA A 116 14.11 -9.57 -5.99
C ALA A 116 13.61 -8.30 -5.25
N ASP A 117 12.99 -7.36 -5.97
CA ASP A 117 12.43 -6.13 -5.40
C ASP A 117 11.02 -6.32 -4.79
N VAL A 118 10.40 -7.48 -5.01
CA VAL A 118 9.07 -7.77 -4.44
C VAL A 118 9.22 -7.98 -2.94
N ILE A 119 8.83 -6.97 -2.16
CA ILE A 119 8.79 -7.07 -0.70
C ILE A 119 7.47 -7.70 -0.25
N LEU A 120 7.49 -8.38 0.91
CA LEU A 120 6.32 -9.03 1.52
C LEU A 120 5.67 -10.12 0.63
N ARG A 121 6.40 -10.71 -0.33
CA ARG A 121 5.85 -11.70 -1.27
C ARG A 121 5.10 -12.84 -0.56
N ASP A 122 5.76 -13.48 0.41
CA ASP A 122 5.19 -14.65 1.09
C ASP A 122 3.98 -14.26 1.94
N GLU A 123 4.09 -13.19 2.73
CA GLU A 123 2.95 -12.64 3.50
C GLU A 123 1.75 -12.28 2.60
N LEU A 124 2.00 -11.69 1.43
CA LEU A 124 0.96 -11.30 0.48
C LEU A 124 0.27 -12.52 -0.12
N ASN A 125 1.03 -13.55 -0.51
CA ASN A 125 0.48 -14.79 -1.02
C ASN A 125 -0.36 -15.49 0.06
N GLU A 126 0.15 -15.60 1.29
CA GLU A 126 -0.59 -16.18 2.41
C GLU A 126 -1.86 -15.41 2.73
N LEU A 127 -1.80 -14.08 2.72
CA LEU A 127 -3.00 -13.24 2.88
C LEU A 127 -3.98 -13.44 1.74
N ALA A 128 -3.50 -13.45 0.49
CA ALA A 128 -4.35 -13.66 -0.67
C ALA A 128 -5.08 -15.00 -0.59
N THR A 129 -4.37 -16.08 -0.25
CA THR A 129 -4.97 -17.41 -0.02
C THR A 129 -6.01 -17.38 1.11
N ARG A 130 -5.67 -16.83 2.27
CA ARG A 130 -6.61 -16.77 3.42
C ARG A 130 -7.85 -15.93 3.14
N ARG A 131 -7.73 -14.86 2.36
CA ARG A 131 -8.82 -13.94 2.02
C ARG A 131 -9.58 -14.37 0.77
N GLY A 132 -9.08 -15.36 0.03
CA GLY A 132 -9.57 -15.70 -1.31
C GLY A 132 -9.40 -14.55 -2.31
N ALA A 133 -8.36 -13.73 -2.15
CA ALA A 133 -8.05 -12.64 -3.07
C ALA A 133 -7.16 -13.13 -4.21
N GLU A 134 -7.27 -12.49 -5.38
CA GLU A 134 -6.35 -12.71 -6.50
C GLU A 134 -5.14 -11.78 -6.36
N ILE A 135 -3.94 -12.28 -6.64
CA ILE A 135 -2.72 -11.47 -6.63
C ILE A 135 -1.91 -11.68 -7.92
N HIS A 136 -1.58 -10.56 -8.56
CA HIS A 136 -0.85 -10.52 -9.82
C HIS A 136 0.43 -9.70 -9.64
N TYR A 137 1.57 -10.35 -9.86
CA TYR A 137 2.87 -9.68 -9.85
C TYR A 137 3.24 -9.25 -11.27
N LEU A 138 3.50 -7.97 -11.42
CA LEU A 138 3.96 -7.38 -12.67
C LEU A 138 5.43 -7.00 -12.51
N ILE A 139 6.32 -7.84 -13.04
CA ILE A 139 7.78 -7.67 -12.90
C ILE A 139 8.35 -7.01 -14.16
N GLY A 140 9.24 -6.05 -13.99
CA GLY A 140 9.92 -5.36 -15.08
C GLY A 140 9.92 -3.85 -14.85
N GLU A 141 10.07 -3.05 -15.91
CA GLU A 141 10.19 -1.60 -15.82
C GLU A 141 9.16 -0.97 -14.86
N PRO A 142 9.56 0.02 -14.04
CA PRO A 142 8.73 0.63 -12.99
C PRO A 142 7.69 1.61 -13.58
N ARG A 143 6.90 1.13 -14.55
CA ARG A 143 5.83 1.88 -15.20
C ARG A 143 4.46 1.48 -14.67
N ALA A 144 3.46 2.33 -14.91
CA ALA A 144 2.07 1.99 -14.66
C ALA A 144 1.68 0.67 -15.36
N PRO A 145 0.85 -0.18 -14.73
CA PRO A 145 0.14 -1.23 -15.45
C PRO A 145 -0.50 -0.64 -16.70
N SER A 146 -0.23 -1.27 -17.84
CA SER A 146 -0.84 -0.86 -19.10
C SER A 146 -2.35 -1.08 -19.06
N GLY A 147 -3.05 -0.49 -20.01
CA GLY A 147 -4.47 -0.80 -20.18
C GLY A 147 -4.72 -2.29 -20.41
N ASP A 148 -3.90 -2.92 -21.25
CA ASP A 148 -3.95 -4.36 -21.52
C ASP A 148 -3.70 -5.18 -20.24
N ASP A 149 -2.69 -4.79 -19.45
CA ASP A 149 -2.40 -5.43 -18.17
C ASP A 149 -3.65 -5.42 -17.27
N LEU A 150 -4.29 -4.25 -17.12
CA LEU A 150 -5.46 -4.10 -16.26
C LEU A 150 -6.68 -4.87 -16.79
N ARG A 151 -6.90 -4.86 -18.10
CA ARG A 151 -8.01 -5.60 -18.73
C ARG A 151 -7.84 -7.11 -18.63
N THR A 152 -6.61 -7.61 -18.75
CA THR A 152 -6.32 -9.04 -18.63
C THR A 152 -6.36 -9.50 -17.18
N LEU A 153 -5.79 -8.73 -16.25
CA LEU A 153 -5.66 -9.15 -14.86
C LEU A 153 -6.91 -8.85 -14.02
N VAL A 154 -7.63 -7.78 -14.34
CA VAL A 154 -8.84 -7.35 -13.61
C VAL A 154 -9.91 -6.94 -14.63
N PRO A 155 -10.52 -7.90 -15.35
CA PRO A 155 -11.43 -7.60 -16.46
C PRO A 155 -12.68 -6.79 -16.06
N ASP A 156 -13.09 -6.86 -14.80
CA ASP A 156 -14.21 -6.11 -14.22
C ASP A 156 -13.77 -4.82 -13.48
N ILE A 157 -12.58 -4.26 -13.80
CA ILE A 157 -12.01 -3.10 -13.06
C ILE A 157 -12.94 -1.88 -12.99
N ALA A 158 -13.77 -1.65 -14.01
CA ALA A 158 -14.74 -0.55 -14.04
C ALA A 158 -15.89 -0.71 -13.02
N GLU A 159 -16.08 -1.91 -12.48
CA GLU A 159 -17.11 -2.24 -11.49
C GLU A 159 -16.58 -2.20 -10.04
N ARG A 160 -15.27 -1.99 -9.86
CA ARG A 160 -14.58 -2.03 -8.57
C ARG A 160 -14.26 -0.64 -8.04
N ASP A 161 -14.12 -0.51 -6.73
CA ASP A 161 -13.32 0.59 -6.20
C ASP A 161 -11.83 0.27 -6.39
N VAL A 162 -11.06 1.26 -6.80
CA VAL A 162 -9.64 1.09 -7.15
C VAL A 162 -8.78 1.93 -6.22
N TYR A 163 -7.86 1.27 -5.53
CA TYR A 163 -6.89 1.87 -4.64
C TYR A 163 -5.52 1.80 -5.29
N VAL A 164 -4.88 2.95 -5.56
CA VAL A 164 -3.57 3.01 -6.22
C VAL A 164 -2.54 3.64 -5.31
N CYS A 165 -1.44 2.94 -5.06
CA CYS A 165 -0.36 3.47 -4.24
C CYS A 165 1.02 3.12 -4.82
N GLY A 166 1.85 4.13 -5.04
CA GLY A 166 3.21 3.95 -5.57
C GLY A 166 3.87 5.26 -5.98
N PRO A 167 4.90 5.20 -6.85
CA PRO A 167 5.56 6.39 -7.38
C PRO A 167 4.57 7.38 -8.03
N PRO A 168 4.85 8.69 -8.01
CA PRO A 168 3.91 9.71 -8.50
C PRO A 168 3.52 9.50 -9.97
N GLU A 169 4.50 9.23 -10.83
CA GLU A 169 4.31 8.99 -12.27
C GLU A 169 3.43 7.76 -12.52
N MET A 170 3.75 6.64 -11.87
CA MET A 170 2.95 5.41 -11.96
C MET A 170 1.51 5.67 -11.52
N THR A 171 1.32 6.33 -10.37
CA THR A 171 0.00 6.60 -9.80
C THR A 171 -0.84 7.51 -10.71
N GLN A 172 -0.23 8.55 -11.29
CA GLN A 172 -0.90 9.45 -12.21
C GLN A 172 -1.29 8.75 -13.52
N ALA A 173 -0.38 7.97 -14.10
CA ALA A 173 -0.63 7.22 -15.33
C ALA A 173 -1.72 6.16 -15.12
N THR A 174 -1.65 5.36 -14.05
CA THR A 174 -2.71 4.39 -13.71
C THR A 174 -4.06 5.08 -13.54
N ARG A 175 -4.12 6.22 -12.85
CA ARG A 175 -5.37 6.98 -12.69
C ARG A 175 -5.93 7.46 -14.03
N ALA A 176 -5.08 7.88 -14.96
CA ALA A 176 -5.49 8.28 -16.31
C ALA A 176 -6.07 7.08 -17.09
N THR A 177 -5.39 5.92 -17.06
CA THR A 177 -5.87 4.68 -17.68
C THR A 177 -7.22 4.23 -17.12
N LEU A 178 -7.39 4.25 -15.79
CA LEU A 178 -8.65 3.88 -15.13
C LEU A 178 -9.81 4.77 -15.57
N ARG A 179 -9.57 6.08 -15.72
CA ARG A 179 -10.57 7.02 -16.25
C ARG A 179 -10.91 6.73 -17.70
N GLY A 180 -9.92 6.37 -18.52
CA GLY A 180 -10.12 5.93 -19.91
C GLY A 180 -11.00 4.67 -20.00
N TYR A 181 -10.98 3.82 -18.98
CA TYR A 181 -11.88 2.66 -18.83
C TYR A 181 -13.20 2.95 -18.12
N GLY A 182 -13.53 4.23 -17.93
CA GLY A 182 -14.83 4.62 -17.38
C GLY A 182 -14.96 4.46 -15.87
N VAL A 183 -13.86 4.17 -15.14
CA VAL A 183 -13.88 4.13 -13.68
C VAL A 183 -14.15 5.55 -13.15
N PRO A 184 -15.28 5.80 -12.46
CA PRO A 184 -15.61 7.10 -11.90
C PRO A 184 -14.55 7.60 -10.92
N ALA A 185 -14.23 8.90 -10.95
CA ALA A 185 -13.21 9.48 -10.08
C ALA A 185 -13.45 9.21 -8.57
N ARG A 186 -14.72 9.12 -8.15
CA ARG A 186 -15.10 8.81 -6.76
C ARG A 186 -14.82 7.37 -6.31
N GLN A 187 -14.49 6.49 -7.25
CA GLN A 187 -14.10 5.10 -7.01
C GLN A 187 -12.58 4.92 -7.08
N ILE A 188 -11.82 5.97 -7.44
CA ILE A 188 -10.37 5.91 -7.53
C ILE A 188 -9.79 6.64 -6.32
N THR A 189 -9.22 5.88 -5.38
CA THR A 189 -8.48 6.41 -4.23
C THR A 189 -6.99 6.27 -4.52
N THR A 190 -6.22 7.34 -4.41
CA THR A 190 -4.77 7.32 -4.70
C THR A 190 -3.97 7.89 -3.56
N GLU A 191 -2.84 7.27 -3.25
CA GLU A 191 -1.81 7.82 -2.37
C GLU A 191 -0.47 7.81 -3.10
N ARG A 192 0.30 8.88 -2.96
CA ARG A 192 1.58 9.05 -3.65
C ARG A 192 2.72 8.99 -2.65
N PHE A 193 3.78 8.25 -2.99
CA PHE A 193 5.04 8.32 -2.27
C PHE A 193 6.01 9.23 -3.03
N SER A 194 6.26 10.44 -2.53
CA SER A 194 7.45 11.21 -2.89
C SER A 194 8.59 10.75 -1.97
N LEU A 195 9.68 10.29 -2.57
CA LEU A 195 10.94 10.08 -1.87
C LEU A 195 11.62 11.42 -1.58
#